data_AF-A0A0F9DC17-F1
#
_entry.id   AF-A0A0F9DC17-F1
#
_cell.length_a   1.000
_cell.length_b   1.000
_cell.length_c   1.000
_cell.angle_alpha   90.00
_cell.angle_beta   90.00
_cell.angle_gamma   90.00
#
_symmetry.space_group_name_H-M   'P 1'
#
loop_
_entity.id
_entity.type
_entity.pdbx_description
1 polymer ?
#
loop_
_entity_poly.entity_id
_entity_poly.type
_entity_poly.pdbx_seq_one_letter_code
_entity_poly.pdbx_strand_id
1 'polypeptide(L)'
;EVEALSLMARGLTAEEAGRYVTARDRLLLALNGTTVTLVVNGTDVFTHVYAPRVDADGFSYGLNAGMVGLGAYNSKARIDNVAVQVLPPEITLEVTEDFSDGVADLFTGPASGQWQTTGTGPKASYQGKPTAGQDVAFSTTSLSIAASSLMRIQATLNVTRLLGDANNDGLASADDYASVQANFGTTSGMGGIIFDQYGATEFKFVAISAKTNQVIIGHHTAHKGWVIDASIDRVIVSGKDYQLQVTLKGTTVSVELDAQVVLGYAFNANVVDGHFGLMTRDGASSFANVSVSTDDPAFHADADVPADADALLAETSASGPQGKAALLTEENVGLVLDEAIDRLGVQLDLDQATIDRLSEVDVQIVDLPGLLLSVETADGIFLDVDAAGYGWFIDSTPGDDTEFRQHLRDGAEATPSSPAFGKMDLLTVLMHELGHVIGIEHDSADFMRLALSSGFRPVYG
;
A
#
# COMPACT_ATOMS: atom_id res chain seq x y z
N GLU A 1 45.32 -12.42 28.25
CA GLU A 1 45.90 -13.67 28.78
C GLU A 1 44.98 -14.90 28.74
N VAL A 2 43.78 -14.84 28.12
CA VAL A 2 42.89 -16.01 28.00
C VAL A 2 43.02 -16.73 26.63
N GLU A 3 43.56 -16.09 25.59
CA GLU A 3 43.87 -16.76 24.31
C GLU A 3 45.27 -17.42 24.27
N ALA A 4 46.18 -17.04 25.18
CA ALA A 4 47.51 -17.63 25.24
C ALA A 4 47.52 -19.02 25.92
N LEU A 5 46.47 -19.38 26.68
CA LEU A 5 46.39 -20.67 27.38
C LEU A 5 45.72 -21.80 26.57
N SER A 6 45.00 -21.50 25.48
CA SER A 6 44.36 -22.51 24.63
C SER A 6 45.28 -23.05 23.51
N LEU A 7 46.28 -22.26 23.08
CA LEU A 7 47.15 -22.61 21.95
C LEU A 7 48.41 -23.41 22.32
N MET A 8 48.83 -23.47 23.59
CA MET A 8 49.94 -24.37 23.99
C MET A 8 49.54 -25.86 24.04
N ALA A 9 48.25 -26.18 23.97
CA ALA A 9 47.76 -27.57 23.98
C ALA A 9 47.84 -28.30 22.63
N ARG A 10 48.28 -27.64 21.54
CA ARG A 10 48.29 -28.23 20.18
C ARG A 10 49.65 -28.22 19.46
N GLY A 11 50.74 -27.86 20.13
CA GLY A 11 52.11 -28.10 19.61
C GLY A 11 52.50 -27.35 18.33
N LEU A 12 51.85 -26.22 18.03
CA LEU A 12 52.17 -25.39 16.85
C LEU A 12 53.40 -24.51 17.08
N THR A 13 54.16 -24.26 16.01
CA THR A 13 55.37 -23.42 16.03
C THR A 13 55.03 -21.93 16.04
N ALA A 14 55.95 -21.07 16.52
CA ALA A 14 55.75 -19.61 16.58
C ALA A 14 55.52 -18.97 15.20
N GLU A 15 55.98 -19.61 14.12
CA GLU A 15 55.78 -19.17 12.73
C GLU A 15 54.35 -19.49 12.23
N GLU A 16 53.76 -20.60 12.67
CA GLU A 16 52.36 -20.96 12.38
C GLU A 16 51.37 -20.10 13.18
N ALA A 17 51.72 -19.73 14.41
CA ALA A 17 50.98 -18.74 15.20
C ALA A 17 50.99 -17.34 14.55
N GLY A 18 52.08 -16.99 13.85
CA GLY A 18 52.22 -15.71 13.14
C GLY A 18 51.25 -15.53 11.96
N ARG A 19 50.79 -16.61 11.31
CA ARG A 19 49.81 -16.55 10.21
C ARG A 19 48.39 -16.23 10.67
N TYR A 20 48.03 -16.54 11.92
CA TYR A 20 46.73 -16.19 12.50
C TYR A 20 46.63 -14.71 12.92
N VAL A 21 47.74 -13.96 12.95
CA VAL A 21 47.79 -12.52 13.28
C VAL A 21 47.41 -11.63 12.07
N THR A 22 47.15 -12.21 10.90
CA THR A 22 46.78 -11.48 9.67
C THR A 22 45.37 -11.74 9.15
N ALA A 23 44.57 -12.59 9.80
CA ALA A 23 43.17 -12.75 9.41
C ALA A 23 42.39 -11.49 9.84
N ARG A 24 41.91 -10.73 8.85
CA ARG A 24 40.94 -9.66 9.09
C ARG A 24 39.55 -10.29 8.94
N ASP A 25 38.81 -10.39 10.03
CA ASP A 25 37.43 -10.86 9.99
C ASP A 25 36.50 -9.69 9.64
N ARG A 26 35.51 -9.96 8.80
CA ARG A 26 34.41 -9.02 8.54
C ARG A 26 33.30 -9.27 9.55
N LEU A 27 33.03 -8.27 10.39
CA LEU A 27 31.98 -8.32 11.40
C LEU A 27 30.78 -7.47 10.94
N LEU A 28 29.58 -8.02 11.05
CA LEU A 28 28.33 -7.29 10.97
C LEU A 28 27.55 -7.51 12.26
N LEU A 29 27.18 -6.41 12.91
CA LEU A 29 26.30 -6.42 14.09
C LEU A 29 24.96 -5.81 13.67
N ALA A 30 23.95 -6.65 13.50
CA ALA A 30 22.58 -6.20 13.21
C ALA A 30 21.83 -6.01 14.53
N LEU A 31 21.16 -4.85 14.67
CA LEU A 31 20.33 -4.50 15.82
C LEU A 31 18.91 -4.27 15.32
N ASN A 32 17.95 -5.10 15.74
CA ASN A 32 16.54 -4.96 15.38
C ASN A 32 15.67 -5.02 16.64
N GLY A 33 15.08 -3.88 17.02
CA GLY A 33 14.30 -3.75 18.25
C GLY A 33 15.14 -4.09 19.49
N THR A 34 14.90 -5.26 20.08
CA THR A 34 15.65 -5.80 21.22
C THR A 34 16.59 -6.95 20.85
N THR A 35 16.60 -7.36 19.59
CA THR A 35 17.40 -8.47 19.07
C THR A 35 18.73 -7.98 18.52
N VAL A 36 19.78 -8.75 18.79
CA VAL A 36 21.14 -8.56 18.28
C VAL A 36 21.56 -9.80 17.52
N THR A 37 21.98 -9.64 16.27
CA THR A 37 22.59 -10.71 15.48
C THR A 37 24.02 -10.34 15.12
N LEU A 38 24.98 -11.22 15.41
CA LEU A 38 26.38 -11.08 15.03
C LEU A 38 26.68 -12.06 13.90
N VAL A 39 27.13 -11.50 12.78
CA VAL A 39 27.58 -12.23 11.60
C VAL A 39 29.09 -12.04 11.47
N VAL A 40 29.82 -13.13 11.30
CA VAL A 40 31.28 -13.12 11.11
C VAL A 40 31.58 -13.79 9.77
N ASN A 41 32.28 -13.06 8.90
CA ASN A 41 32.64 -13.53 7.55
C ASN A 41 31.45 -14.02 6.70
N GLY A 42 30.25 -13.46 6.95
CA GLY A 42 29.02 -13.80 6.22
C GLY A 42 28.28 -15.03 6.77
N THR A 43 28.66 -15.55 7.93
CA THR A 43 27.92 -16.61 8.62
C THR A 43 27.35 -16.08 9.94
N ASP A 44 26.08 -16.34 10.19
CA ASP A 44 25.44 -16.03 11.46
C ASP A 44 26.11 -16.83 12.57
N VAL A 45 26.77 -16.12 13.49
CA VAL A 45 27.49 -16.76 14.59
C VAL A 45 26.65 -16.76 15.86
N PHE A 46 25.83 -15.73 16.05
CA PHE A 46 25.11 -15.55 17.31
C PHE A 46 23.90 -14.61 17.18
N THR A 47 22.79 -14.98 17.81
CA THR A 47 21.60 -14.14 17.96
C THR A 47 21.16 -14.10 19.41
N HIS A 48 20.80 -12.92 19.93
CA HIS A 48 20.31 -12.73 21.30
C HIS A 48 19.24 -11.66 21.40
N VAL A 49 18.20 -11.94 22.19
CA VAL A 49 17.11 -11.00 22.49
C VAL A 49 17.33 -10.44 23.89
N TYR A 50 17.54 -9.13 23.98
CA TYR A 50 17.61 -8.43 25.26
C TYR A 50 16.21 -8.14 25.79
N ALA A 51 16.05 -8.08 27.12
CA ALA A 51 14.86 -7.45 27.68
C ALA A 51 14.84 -5.96 27.30
N PRO A 52 13.68 -5.39 26.92
CA PRO A 52 13.59 -3.96 26.68
C PRO A 52 13.94 -3.18 27.95
N ARG A 53 14.62 -2.04 27.78
CA ARG A 53 14.92 -1.17 28.92
C ARG A 53 13.66 -0.36 29.23
N VAL A 54 13.13 -0.50 30.43
CA VAL A 54 12.01 0.33 30.90
C VAL A 54 12.53 1.42 31.83
N ASP A 55 12.12 2.67 31.63
CA ASP A 55 12.46 3.77 32.53
C ASP A 55 11.49 3.88 33.73
N ALA A 56 11.71 4.88 34.58
CA ALA A 56 10.90 5.10 35.78
C ALA A 56 9.44 5.47 35.48
N ASP A 57 9.17 6.00 34.29
CA ASP A 57 7.85 6.44 33.84
C ASP A 57 7.12 5.33 33.04
N GLY A 58 7.74 4.16 32.88
CA GLY A 58 7.18 2.99 32.21
C GLY A 58 7.41 2.96 30.70
N PHE A 59 8.20 3.88 30.14
CA PHE A 59 8.53 3.87 28.72
C PHE A 59 9.57 2.79 28.42
N SER A 60 9.28 1.99 27.41
CA SER A 60 10.11 0.89 26.94
C SER A 60 11.01 1.35 25.79
N TYR A 61 12.29 0.99 25.86
CA TYR A 61 13.31 1.34 24.89
C TYR A 61 14.01 0.09 24.36
N GLY A 62 14.08 -0.03 23.03
CA GLY A 62 14.91 -1.01 22.33
C GLY A 62 16.38 -0.60 22.27
N LEU A 63 17.19 -1.42 21.61
CA LEU A 63 18.63 -1.18 21.41
C LEU A 63 18.91 -0.05 20.42
N ASN A 64 17.93 0.33 19.61
CA ASN A 64 17.97 1.47 18.70
C ASN A 64 17.86 2.85 19.40
N ALA A 65 17.58 2.89 20.70
CA ALA A 65 17.49 4.13 21.47
C ALA A 65 18.84 4.58 22.10
N GLY A 66 19.94 3.90 21.79
CA GLY A 66 21.27 4.12 22.37
C GLY A 66 22.36 4.41 21.35
N MET A 67 23.58 4.65 21.83
CA MET A 67 24.77 4.77 20.97
C MET A 67 25.32 3.38 20.64
N VAL A 68 25.68 3.16 19.37
CA VAL A 68 26.49 2.01 18.94
C VAL A 68 27.95 2.43 18.80
N GLY A 69 28.88 1.53 19.10
CA GLY A 69 30.30 1.84 19.04
C GLY A 69 31.19 0.60 19.11
N LEU A 70 32.50 0.84 19.08
CA LEU A 70 33.53 -0.20 19.11
C LEU A 70 34.11 -0.30 20.52
N GLY A 71 34.30 -1.54 21.00
CA GLY A 71 34.83 -1.81 22.33
C GLY A 71 35.99 -2.81 22.31
N ALA A 72 36.91 -2.66 23.26
CA ALA A 72 37.95 -3.65 23.55
C ALA A 72 37.99 -3.88 25.06
N TYR A 73 37.88 -5.13 25.50
CA TYR A 73 37.91 -5.47 26.92
C TYR A 73 39.32 -5.94 27.32
N ASN A 74 40.03 -5.09 28.08
CA ASN A 74 41.39 -5.35 28.55
C ASN A 74 42.36 -5.80 27.43
N SER A 75 42.19 -5.24 26.23
CA SER A 75 42.93 -5.65 25.03
C SER A 75 43.15 -4.44 24.09
N LYS A 76 43.94 -4.66 23.03
CA LYS A 76 44.09 -3.70 21.93
C LYS A 76 43.36 -4.25 20.70
N ALA A 77 42.32 -3.57 20.25
CA ALA A 77 41.64 -3.88 18.99
C ALA A 77 42.23 -3.08 17.82
N ARG A 78 42.32 -3.69 16.64
CA ARG A 78 42.59 -3.01 15.37
C ARG A 78 41.36 -3.17 14.50
N ILE A 79 40.65 -2.08 14.27
CA ILE A 79 39.39 -2.05 13.51
C ILE A 79 39.55 -1.04 12.39
N ASP A 80 39.12 -1.41 11.20
CA ASP A 80 39.23 -0.62 9.98
C ASP A 80 37.97 -0.85 9.13
N ASN A 81 37.66 0.06 8.20
CA ASN A 81 36.49 0.02 7.33
C ASN A 81 35.15 -0.09 8.08
N VAL A 82 34.97 0.75 9.12
CA VAL A 82 33.75 0.79 9.92
C VAL A 82 32.67 1.55 9.14
N ALA A 83 31.55 0.89 8.90
CA ALA A 83 30.33 1.51 8.41
C ALA A 83 29.23 1.31 9.47
N VAL A 84 28.45 2.36 9.69
CA VAL A 84 27.20 2.29 10.46
C VAL A 84 26.10 2.65 9.48
N GLN A 85 25.15 1.74 9.31
CA GLN A 85 24.04 1.90 8.40
C GLN A 85 22.75 1.61 9.14
N VAL A 86 21.81 2.53 9.06
CA VAL A 86 20.40 2.20 9.28
C VAL A 86 19.91 1.65 7.95
N LEU A 87 19.44 0.40 7.95
CA LEU A 87 18.84 -0.14 6.75
C LEU A 87 17.64 0.75 6.40
N PRO A 88 17.47 1.15 5.13
CA PRO A 88 16.21 1.72 4.70
C PRO A 88 15.09 0.78 5.17
N PRO A 89 13.94 1.33 5.61
CA PRO A 89 12.80 0.48 5.84
C PRO A 89 12.51 -0.34 4.58
N GLU A 90 12.26 -1.62 4.77
CA GLU A 90 11.84 -2.50 3.70
C GLU A 90 10.44 -2.08 3.26
N ILE A 91 10.25 -1.85 1.96
CA ILE A 91 8.93 -1.56 1.41
C ILE A 91 8.21 -2.90 1.32
N THR A 92 7.12 -3.02 2.06
CA THR A 92 6.33 -4.24 2.21
C THR A 92 5.22 -4.33 1.18
N LEU A 93 4.82 -3.19 0.63
CA LEU A 93 3.86 -3.08 -0.46
C LEU A 93 4.27 -1.94 -1.38
N GLU A 94 4.26 -2.18 -2.69
CA GLU A 94 4.36 -1.15 -3.72
C GLU A 94 3.39 -1.49 -4.86
N VAL A 95 2.44 -0.59 -5.13
CA VAL A 95 1.44 -0.71 -6.18
C VAL A 95 1.59 0.48 -7.10
N THR A 96 1.49 0.26 -8.41
CA THR A 96 1.50 1.34 -9.41
C THR A 96 0.28 1.25 -10.29
N GLU A 97 -0.36 2.41 -10.46
CA GLU A 97 -1.46 2.64 -11.37
C GLU A 97 -0.98 3.50 -12.54
N ASP A 98 -0.92 2.92 -13.74
CA ASP A 98 -0.46 3.59 -14.96
C ASP A 98 -1.58 3.98 -15.93
N PHE A 99 -2.81 3.52 -15.67
CA PHE A 99 -4.05 3.76 -16.43
C PHE A 99 -4.02 3.24 -17.88
N SER A 100 -3.03 2.40 -18.23
CA SER A 100 -2.71 2.07 -19.63
C SER A 100 -3.78 1.23 -20.34
N ASP A 101 -4.59 0.51 -19.59
CA ASP A 101 -5.78 -0.25 -19.98
C ASP A 101 -7.05 0.61 -20.10
N GLY A 102 -7.01 1.86 -19.64
CA GLY A 102 -8.17 2.75 -19.61
C GLY A 102 -9.08 2.52 -18.40
N VAL A 103 -8.64 1.79 -17.39
CA VAL A 103 -9.30 1.64 -16.10
C VAL A 103 -8.43 2.35 -15.04
N ALA A 104 -9.01 2.68 -13.88
CA ALA A 104 -8.37 3.48 -12.84
C ALA A 104 -8.36 2.67 -11.55
N ASP A 105 -7.50 1.68 -11.55
CA ASP A 105 -7.65 0.53 -10.70
C ASP A 105 -7.39 0.81 -9.23
N LEU A 106 -6.37 1.60 -8.97
CA LEU A 106 -6.11 2.01 -7.61
C LEU A 106 -7.19 2.94 -7.01
N PHE A 107 -8.23 3.37 -7.75
CA PHE A 107 -9.18 4.42 -7.33
C PHE A 107 -10.66 4.00 -7.39
N THR A 108 -11.02 2.98 -6.61
CA THR A 108 -12.37 2.40 -6.52
C THR A 108 -13.21 2.92 -5.33
N GLY A 109 -12.60 3.67 -4.41
CA GLY A 109 -13.25 4.19 -3.21
C GLY A 109 -14.13 5.43 -3.46
N PRO A 110 -14.51 6.17 -2.39
CA PRO A 110 -15.34 7.36 -2.50
C PRO A 110 -14.79 8.37 -3.51
N ALA A 111 -15.65 8.86 -4.40
CA ALA A 111 -15.28 9.85 -5.41
C ALA A 111 -16.28 11.02 -5.49
N SER A 112 -15.79 12.17 -5.93
CA SER A 112 -16.56 13.36 -6.30
C SER A 112 -16.02 13.98 -7.59
N GLY A 113 -16.85 14.77 -8.26
CA GLY A 113 -16.51 15.35 -9.55
C GLY A 113 -16.61 14.35 -10.70
N GLN A 114 -16.05 14.73 -11.85
CA GLN A 114 -15.91 13.88 -13.02
C GLN A 114 -14.49 13.35 -13.08
N TRP A 115 -14.39 12.03 -13.24
CA TRP A 115 -13.13 11.32 -13.43
C TRP A 115 -13.21 10.45 -14.68
N GLN A 116 -12.15 10.47 -15.48
CA GLN A 116 -12.04 9.65 -16.67
C GLN A 116 -10.58 9.35 -16.98
N THR A 117 -10.31 8.12 -17.40
CA THR A 117 -9.04 7.74 -18.01
C THR A 117 -8.99 8.29 -19.44
N THR A 118 -7.78 8.69 -19.87
CA THR A 118 -7.55 9.27 -21.19
C THR A 118 -6.17 8.86 -21.70
N GLY A 119 -6.03 8.73 -23.02
CA GLY A 119 -4.79 8.26 -23.63
C GLY A 119 -4.71 6.73 -23.62
N THR A 120 -3.58 6.20 -24.12
CA THR A 120 -3.26 4.76 -24.10
C THR A 120 -1.75 4.57 -23.91
N GLY A 121 -1.35 3.43 -23.34
CA GLY A 121 0.05 3.11 -23.06
C GLY A 121 0.74 4.19 -22.20
N PRO A 122 1.98 4.61 -22.49
CA PRO A 122 2.76 5.52 -21.62
C PRO A 122 2.24 6.96 -21.56
N LYS A 123 1.13 7.28 -22.25
CA LYS A 123 0.44 8.57 -22.18
C LYS A 123 -0.92 8.47 -21.51
N ALA A 124 -1.26 7.29 -21.00
CA ALA A 124 -2.48 7.14 -20.24
C ALA A 124 -2.42 7.99 -18.97
N SER A 125 -3.58 8.54 -18.60
CA SER A 125 -3.72 9.40 -17.44
C SER A 125 -5.15 9.41 -16.96
N TYR A 126 -5.32 9.68 -15.68
CA TYR A 126 -6.61 9.83 -15.03
C TYR A 126 -6.88 11.31 -14.76
N GLN A 127 -7.92 11.83 -15.41
CA GLN A 127 -8.27 13.24 -15.35
C GLN A 127 -9.42 13.47 -14.38
N GLY A 128 -9.21 14.37 -13.43
CA GLY A 128 -10.20 14.75 -12.43
C GLY A 128 -10.62 16.21 -12.58
N LYS A 129 -11.93 16.47 -12.55
CA LYS A 129 -12.50 17.82 -12.63
C LYS A 129 -13.73 17.97 -11.72
N PRO A 130 -13.82 19.03 -10.88
CA PRO A 130 -15.04 19.33 -10.12
C PRO A 130 -16.23 19.59 -11.04
N THR A 131 -17.40 19.04 -10.71
CA THR A 131 -18.65 19.37 -11.41
C THR A 131 -19.22 20.71 -10.95
N ALA A 132 -20.15 21.29 -11.72
CA ALA A 132 -20.77 22.57 -11.39
C ALA A 132 -21.40 22.53 -9.97
N GLY A 133 -20.97 23.44 -9.10
CA GLY A 133 -21.41 23.52 -7.70
C GLY A 133 -20.57 22.70 -6.71
N GLN A 134 -19.52 22.02 -7.17
CA GLN A 134 -18.52 21.39 -6.30
C GLN A 134 -17.19 22.14 -6.36
N ASP A 135 -16.59 22.37 -5.20
CA ASP A 135 -15.29 23.04 -5.10
C ASP A 135 -14.11 22.08 -5.33
N VAL A 136 -14.35 20.76 -5.21
CA VAL A 136 -13.32 19.71 -5.32
C VAL A 136 -13.86 18.45 -5.99
N ALA A 137 -13.03 17.86 -6.83
CA ALA A 137 -13.13 16.48 -7.28
C ALA A 137 -12.07 15.67 -6.55
N PHE A 138 -12.45 14.55 -5.96
CA PHE A 138 -11.52 13.56 -5.43
C PHE A 138 -11.85 12.18 -5.98
N SER A 139 -10.86 11.32 -6.10
CA SER A 139 -11.03 9.88 -6.35
C SER A 139 -10.07 9.16 -5.43
N THR A 140 -10.58 8.23 -4.64
CA THR A 140 -9.87 7.71 -3.47
C THR A 140 -9.86 6.20 -3.42
N THR A 141 -9.05 5.67 -2.52
CA THR A 141 -8.95 4.29 -2.10
C THR A 141 -8.53 4.26 -0.63
N SER A 142 -8.35 3.09 -0.07
CA SER A 142 -7.94 2.92 1.32
C SER A 142 -7.00 1.75 1.48
N LEU A 143 -6.04 1.91 2.39
CA LEU A 143 -5.20 0.85 2.92
C LEU A 143 -5.11 1.08 4.42
N SER A 144 -5.27 0.01 5.20
CA SER A 144 -5.07 0.11 6.65
C SER A 144 -3.58 0.08 6.96
N ILE A 145 -3.00 1.25 7.21
CA ILE A 145 -1.58 1.39 7.49
C ILE A 145 -1.40 1.76 8.96
N ALA A 146 -0.57 1.00 9.67
CA ALA A 146 -0.19 1.29 11.04
C ALA A 146 0.44 2.69 11.13
N ALA A 147 0.05 3.49 12.12
CA ALA A 147 0.53 4.86 12.26
C ALA A 147 2.06 4.96 12.46
N SER A 148 2.73 3.88 12.88
CA SER A 148 4.19 3.80 12.98
C SER A 148 4.90 3.59 11.64
N SER A 149 4.14 3.22 10.61
CA SER A 149 4.63 2.89 9.28
C SER A 149 4.59 4.12 8.37
N LEU A 150 5.48 4.12 7.40
CA LEU A 150 5.56 5.08 6.33
C LEU A 150 4.57 4.70 5.24
N MET A 151 3.86 5.68 4.72
CA MET A 151 3.13 5.57 3.47
C MET A 151 3.69 6.61 2.50
N ARG A 152 3.89 6.23 1.24
CA ARG A 152 4.30 7.11 0.17
C ARG A 152 3.29 7.04 -0.96
N ILE A 153 2.89 8.20 -1.45
CA ILE A 153 2.05 8.35 -2.63
C ILE A 153 2.81 9.24 -3.60
N GLN A 154 3.06 8.77 -4.82
CA GLN A 154 3.73 9.53 -5.87
C GLN A 154 2.84 9.58 -7.10
N ALA A 155 2.81 10.72 -7.80
CA ALA A 155 2.12 10.84 -9.09
C ALA A 155 2.88 11.76 -10.04
N THR A 156 2.83 11.46 -11.34
CA THR A 156 3.08 12.44 -12.40
C THR A 156 1.84 13.32 -12.52
N LEU A 157 1.91 14.55 -12.03
CA LEU A 157 0.80 15.48 -11.95
C LEU A 157 0.92 16.62 -12.96
N ASN A 158 -0.10 16.79 -13.78
CA ASN A 158 -0.31 17.97 -14.61
C ASN A 158 -1.50 18.78 -14.09
N VAL A 159 -1.30 20.07 -13.84
CA VAL A 159 -2.41 20.99 -13.52
C VAL A 159 -2.67 21.94 -14.68
N THR A 160 -3.91 21.99 -15.15
CA THR A 160 -4.28 22.84 -16.29
C THR A 160 -5.23 23.95 -15.87
N ARG A 161 -4.92 25.17 -16.34
CA ARG A 161 -5.83 26.31 -16.33
C ARG A 161 -6.57 26.37 -17.66
N LEU A 162 -7.88 26.19 -17.64
CA LEU A 162 -8.75 26.51 -18.78
C LEU A 162 -8.98 28.03 -18.80
N LEU A 163 -8.23 28.75 -19.64
CA LEU A 163 -8.41 30.19 -19.79
C LEU A 163 -9.70 30.46 -20.59
N GLY A 164 -10.69 31.10 -19.98
CA GLY A 164 -11.94 31.49 -20.65
C GLY A 164 -13.16 30.62 -20.33
N ASP A 165 -12.98 29.50 -19.64
CA ASP A 165 -14.07 28.67 -19.08
C ASP A 165 -14.41 29.21 -17.67
N ALA A 166 -15.33 30.16 -17.60
CA ALA A 166 -15.63 30.86 -16.34
C ALA A 166 -16.81 30.23 -15.58
N ASN A 167 -17.55 29.30 -16.19
CA ASN A 167 -18.60 28.51 -15.55
C ASN A 167 -18.12 27.11 -15.10
N ASN A 168 -16.86 26.76 -15.38
CA ASN A 168 -16.21 25.49 -15.06
C ASN A 168 -16.90 24.28 -15.72
N ASP A 169 -17.47 24.43 -16.92
CA ASP A 169 -18.15 23.36 -17.67
C ASP A 169 -17.21 22.58 -18.61
N GLY A 170 -16.01 23.09 -18.86
CA GLY A 170 -14.93 22.39 -19.55
C GLY A 170 -14.77 22.81 -21.00
N LEU A 171 -15.58 23.76 -21.46
CA LEU A 171 -15.49 24.36 -22.76
C LEU A 171 -15.29 25.86 -22.57
N ALA A 172 -14.40 26.46 -23.37
CA ALA A 172 -14.36 27.92 -23.49
C ALA A 172 -15.31 28.30 -24.63
N SER A 173 -16.56 28.67 -24.31
CA SER A 173 -17.59 28.99 -25.30
C SER A 173 -18.09 30.44 -25.23
N ALA A 174 -18.93 30.82 -26.20
CA ALA A 174 -19.39 32.22 -26.34
C ALA A 174 -20.38 32.64 -25.24
N ASP A 175 -21.02 31.70 -24.56
CA ASP A 175 -21.80 31.91 -23.34
C ASP A 175 -20.93 32.27 -22.14
N ASP A 176 -19.66 31.85 -22.12
CA ASP A 176 -18.69 32.32 -21.15
C ASP A 176 -18.33 33.79 -21.31
N TYR A 177 -18.69 34.45 -22.41
CA TYR A 177 -18.30 35.85 -22.63
C TYR A 177 -18.84 36.79 -21.54
N ALA A 178 -20.00 36.48 -20.96
CA ALA A 178 -20.59 37.24 -19.85
C ALA A 178 -19.95 36.90 -18.49
N SER A 179 -19.57 35.64 -18.26
CA SER A 179 -18.89 35.17 -17.04
C SER A 179 -17.41 35.55 -17.05
N VAL A 180 -16.75 35.57 -18.21
CA VAL A 180 -15.36 36.00 -18.43
C VAL A 180 -15.17 37.47 -18.06
N GLN A 181 -16.13 38.37 -18.32
CA GLN A 181 -16.03 39.76 -17.84
C GLN A 181 -16.14 39.89 -16.31
N ALA A 182 -16.83 38.97 -15.63
CA ALA A 182 -16.94 38.94 -14.17
C ALA A 182 -15.78 38.17 -13.49
N ASN A 183 -15.19 37.21 -14.19
CA ASN A 183 -14.30 36.17 -13.64
C ASN A 183 -12.99 35.98 -14.45
N PHE A 184 -12.56 36.99 -15.22
CA PHE A 184 -11.27 36.98 -15.92
C PHE A 184 -10.14 36.62 -14.93
N GLY A 185 -9.60 35.39 -15.03
CA GLY A 185 -8.53 34.89 -14.15
C GLY A 185 -8.95 33.99 -12.97
N THR A 186 -10.19 33.48 -12.90
CA THR A 186 -10.63 32.61 -11.78
C THR A 186 -10.26 31.14 -11.90
N THR A 187 -9.91 30.62 -13.08
CA THR A 187 -9.50 29.21 -13.22
C THR A 187 -8.12 28.98 -12.62
N SER A 188 -8.11 28.23 -11.52
CA SER A 188 -6.98 27.95 -10.66
C SER A 188 -6.67 26.47 -10.76
N GLY A 189 -5.74 26.06 -11.62
CA GLY A 189 -5.31 24.65 -11.64
C GLY A 189 -4.66 24.31 -10.30
N MET A 190 -5.41 23.69 -9.39
CA MET A 190 -4.92 23.09 -8.17
C MET A 190 -5.18 21.60 -8.24
N GLY A 191 -4.13 20.80 -8.11
CA GLY A 191 -4.20 19.35 -8.14
C GLY A 191 -3.20 18.76 -7.15
N GLY A 192 -3.48 17.55 -6.68
CA GLY A 192 -2.60 16.89 -5.74
C GLY A 192 -3.17 15.63 -5.13
N ILE A 193 -2.73 15.34 -3.92
CA ILE A 193 -3.03 14.12 -3.17
C ILE A 193 -3.92 14.48 -1.98
N ILE A 194 -5.02 13.74 -1.83
CA ILE A 194 -5.90 13.76 -0.66
C ILE A 194 -5.55 12.59 0.26
N PHE A 195 -5.64 12.77 1.57
CA PHE A 195 -5.36 11.72 2.55
C PHE A 195 -6.12 12.00 3.86
N ASP A 196 -6.25 10.98 4.70
CA ASP A 196 -7.04 11.02 5.93
C ASP A 196 -8.47 11.54 5.67
N GLN A 197 -9.10 11.00 4.61
CA GLN A 197 -10.44 11.38 4.20
C GLN A 197 -11.49 10.47 4.84
N TYR A 198 -12.47 11.10 5.51
CA TYR A 198 -13.63 10.44 6.13
C TYR A 198 -14.96 10.87 5.50
N GLY A 199 -14.93 11.88 4.64
CA GLY A 199 -16.11 12.31 3.91
C GLY A 199 -15.82 13.46 2.95
N ALA A 200 -16.84 13.87 2.21
CA ALA A 200 -16.73 14.87 1.15
C ALA A 200 -16.25 16.26 1.62
N THR A 201 -16.25 16.52 2.93
CA THR A 201 -15.80 17.78 3.53
C THR A 201 -14.82 17.58 4.69
N GLU A 202 -14.29 16.38 4.88
CA GLU A 202 -13.39 16.06 5.99
C GLU A 202 -12.20 15.28 5.47
N PHE A 203 -11.11 16.00 5.20
CA PHE A 203 -9.88 15.44 4.63
C PHE A 203 -8.68 16.37 4.82
N LYS A 204 -7.48 15.80 4.68
CA LYS A 204 -6.22 16.53 4.53
C LYS A 204 -5.73 16.45 3.09
N PHE A 205 -4.87 17.38 2.68
CA PHE A 205 -4.36 17.39 1.31
C PHE A 205 -2.96 17.99 1.18
N VAL A 206 -2.29 17.57 0.11
CA VAL A 206 -1.12 18.23 -0.48
C VAL A 206 -1.47 18.59 -1.92
N ALA A 207 -1.21 19.83 -2.34
CA ALA A 207 -1.47 20.26 -3.70
C ALA A 207 -0.43 21.24 -4.25
N ILE A 208 -0.28 21.25 -5.58
CA ILE A 208 0.39 22.33 -6.29
C ILE A 208 -0.66 23.25 -6.93
N SER A 209 -0.41 24.55 -6.97
CA SER A 209 -1.31 25.52 -7.59
C SER A 209 -0.62 26.39 -8.63
N ALA A 210 -1.08 26.30 -9.88
CA ALA A 210 -0.65 27.15 -10.99
C ALA A 210 -1.20 28.59 -10.91
N LYS A 211 -2.12 28.87 -9.97
CA LYS A 211 -2.61 30.23 -9.70
C LYS A 211 -1.75 30.94 -8.68
N THR A 212 -1.49 30.29 -7.55
CA THR A 212 -0.76 30.94 -6.46
C THR A 212 0.74 30.74 -6.56
N ASN A 213 1.23 29.85 -7.45
CA ASN A 213 2.63 29.44 -7.54
C ASN A 213 3.11 28.88 -6.21
N GLN A 214 2.38 27.91 -5.67
CA GLN A 214 2.66 27.33 -4.37
C GLN A 214 2.53 25.81 -4.37
N VAL A 215 3.34 25.18 -3.51
CA VAL A 215 3.07 23.85 -2.94
C VAL A 215 2.42 24.07 -1.58
N ILE A 216 1.33 23.37 -1.30
CA ILE A 216 0.42 23.61 -0.19
C ILE A 216 0.20 22.29 0.55
N ILE A 217 0.26 22.32 1.89
CA ILE A 217 -0.32 21.31 2.78
C ILE A 217 -1.49 21.98 3.49
N GLY A 218 -2.63 21.31 3.56
CA GLY A 218 -3.82 21.86 4.20
C GLY A 218 -4.81 20.79 4.65
N HIS A 219 -5.93 21.27 5.20
CA HIS A 219 -7.08 20.44 5.52
C HIS A 219 -8.40 21.13 5.15
N HIS A 220 -9.44 20.32 5.02
CA HIS A 220 -10.81 20.75 4.89
C HIS A 220 -11.66 20.11 5.99
N THR A 221 -12.51 20.91 6.63
CA THR A 221 -13.54 20.42 7.56
C THR A 221 -14.88 21.04 7.22
N ALA A 222 -15.98 20.37 7.56
CA ALA A 222 -17.32 20.93 7.42
C ALA A 222 -17.48 22.28 8.16
N HIS A 223 -16.74 22.47 9.26
CA HIS A 223 -16.84 23.68 10.08
C HIS A 223 -15.98 24.85 9.58
N LYS A 224 -14.72 24.60 9.20
CA LYS A 224 -13.77 25.67 8.81
C LYS A 224 -13.62 25.84 7.30
N GLY A 225 -14.15 24.92 6.51
CA GLY A 225 -13.83 24.85 5.09
C GLY A 225 -12.34 24.60 4.88
N TRP A 226 -11.78 25.20 3.83
CA TRP A 226 -10.38 25.09 3.45
C TRP A 226 -9.44 25.88 4.36
N VAL A 227 -8.42 25.20 4.88
CA VAL A 227 -7.34 25.79 5.67
C VAL A 227 -6.00 25.42 5.04
N ILE A 228 -5.14 26.43 4.85
CA ILE A 228 -3.74 26.23 4.47
C ILE A 228 -2.93 26.15 5.75
N ASP A 229 -2.33 24.99 6.03
CA ASP A 229 -1.53 24.75 7.22
C ASP A 229 -0.05 25.09 6.99
N ALA A 230 0.44 24.80 5.78
CA ALA A 230 1.78 25.17 5.33
C ALA A 230 1.80 25.43 3.82
N SER A 231 2.64 26.35 3.37
CA SER A 231 2.89 26.56 1.95
C SER A 231 4.30 27.06 1.68
N ILE A 232 4.77 26.84 0.45
CA ILE A 232 6.02 27.40 -0.06
C ILE A 232 5.85 27.83 -1.51
N ASP A 233 6.47 28.95 -1.85
CA ASP A 233 6.43 29.48 -3.22
C ASP A 233 7.29 28.61 -4.16
N ARG A 234 6.69 28.18 -5.27
CA ARG A 234 7.29 27.44 -6.38
C ARG A 234 6.64 27.85 -7.69
N VAL A 235 7.44 28.06 -8.74
CA VAL A 235 6.88 28.40 -10.06
C VAL A 235 6.15 27.17 -10.61
N ILE A 236 4.81 27.23 -10.61
CA ILE A 236 3.95 26.17 -11.14
C ILE A 236 3.41 26.60 -12.49
N VAL A 237 3.89 25.96 -13.55
CA VAL A 237 3.50 26.22 -14.93
C VAL A 237 2.31 25.34 -15.28
N SER A 238 1.22 25.97 -15.70
CA SER A 238 0.03 25.25 -16.19
C SER A 238 0.39 24.36 -17.38
N GLY A 239 -0.10 23.13 -17.40
CA GLY A 239 0.15 22.18 -18.48
C GLY A 239 1.53 21.50 -18.43
N LYS A 240 2.35 21.77 -17.42
CA LYS A 240 3.62 21.06 -17.17
C LYS A 240 3.37 19.87 -16.23
N ASP A 241 4.03 18.76 -16.53
CA ASP A 241 4.11 17.60 -15.63
C ASP A 241 5.09 17.84 -14.48
N TYR A 242 4.68 17.46 -13.28
CA TYR A 242 5.46 17.53 -12.05
C TYR A 242 5.46 16.16 -11.38
N GLN A 243 6.59 15.70 -10.87
CA GLN A 243 6.61 14.56 -9.95
C GLN A 243 6.27 15.06 -8.56
N LEU A 244 5.04 14.78 -8.09
CA LEU A 244 4.63 15.08 -6.73
C LEU A 244 4.69 13.79 -5.91
N GLN A 245 5.49 13.79 -4.84
CA GLN A 245 5.55 12.69 -3.87
C GLN A 245 5.18 13.21 -2.48
N VAL A 246 4.27 12.50 -1.82
CA VAL A 246 3.83 12.76 -0.45
C VAL A 246 4.21 11.57 0.40
N THR A 247 4.91 11.83 1.50
CA THR A 247 5.29 10.82 2.48
C THR A 247 4.60 11.12 3.79
N LEU A 248 3.85 10.14 4.30
CA LEU A 248 3.03 10.20 5.50
C LEU A 248 3.60 9.24 6.53
N LYS A 249 3.78 9.69 7.78
CA LYS A 249 4.20 8.83 8.89
C LYS A 249 3.75 9.40 10.22
N GLY A 250 2.99 8.63 11.00
CA GLY A 250 2.39 9.09 12.24
C GLY A 250 1.53 10.32 12.00
N THR A 251 1.99 11.49 12.45
CA THR A 251 1.32 12.78 12.25
C THR A 251 1.99 13.68 11.21
N THR A 252 3.08 13.22 10.61
CA THR A 252 3.96 14.04 9.77
C THR A 252 3.71 13.79 8.29
N VAL A 253 3.74 14.88 7.52
CA VAL A 253 3.68 14.92 6.07
C VAL A 253 4.96 15.56 5.55
N SER A 254 5.61 14.92 4.58
CA SER A 254 6.73 15.46 3.82
C SER A 254 6.39 15.46 2.35
N VAL A 255 6.66 16.57 1.67
CA VAL A 255 6.32 16.78 0.27
C VAL A 255 7.59 16.97 -0.54
N GLU A 256 7.67 16.20 -1.60
CA GLU A 256 8.73 16.26 -2.59
C GLU A 256 8.12 16.67 -3.95
N LEU A 257 8.78 17.60 -4.62
CA LEU A 257 8.43 18.07 -5.96
C LEU A 257 9.66 17.97 -6.86
N ASP A 258 9.54 17.25 -7.97
CA ASP A 258 10.64 17.02 -8.93
C ASP A 258 11.92 16.51 -8.23
N ALA A 259 11.78 15.47 -7.39
CA ALA A 259 12.85 14.84 -6.61
C ALA A 259 13.52 15.71 -5.53
N GLN A 260 12.88 16.82 -5.13
CA GLN A 260 13.37 17.68 -4.05
C GLN A 260 12.34 17.81 -2.94
N VAL A 261 12.72 17.52 -1.69
CA VAL A 261 11.87 17.82 -0.52
C VAL A 261 11.70 19.34 -0.42
N VAL A 262 10.45 19.80 -0.56
CA VAL A 262 10.12 21.24 -0.62
C VAL A 262 9.32 21.73 0.57
N LEU A 263 8.55 20.86 1.23
CA LEU A 263 7.64 21.26 2.30
C LEU A 263 7.41 20.10 3.28
N GLY A 264 7.14 20.41 4.54
CA GLY A 264 6.72 19.41 5.52
C GLY A 264 5.86 20.05 6.61
N TYR A 265 4.99 19.25 7.23
CA TYR A 265 4.08 19.69 8.28
C TYR A 265 3.73 18.54 9.22
N ALA A 266 3.48 18.84 10.49
CA ALA A 266 3.01 17.87 11.46
C ALA A 266 1.61 18.27 11.94
N PHE A 267 0.64 17.40 11.72
CA PHE A 267 -0.72 17.56 12.22
C PHE A 267 -0.81 17.16 13.70
N ASN A 268 -1.92 17.50 14.36
CA ASN A 268 -2.21 17.08 15.73
C ASN A 268 -2.96 15.72 15.80
N ALA A 269 -3.01 15.00 14.68
CA ALA A 269 -3.67 13.71 14.53
C ALA A 269 -2.89 12.88 13.51
N ASN A 270 -3.16 11.57 13.47
CA ASN A 270 -2.58 10.68 12.49
C ASN A 270 -2.94 11.12 11.06
N VAL A 271 -2.14 10.68 10.09
CA VAL A 271 -2.30 11.05 8.67
C VAL A 271 -2.51 9.84 7.75
N VAL A 272 -2.58 8.64 8.31
CA VAL A 272 -2.70 7.36 7.57
C VAL A 272 -3.93 6.54 7.98
N ASP A 273 -4.90 7.15 8.65
CA ASP A 273 -6.07 6.51 9.27
C ASP A 273 -7.40 6.73 8.51
N GLY A 274 -7.35 7.25 7.29
CA GLY A 274 -8.51 7.41 6.40
C GLY A 274 -8.18 7.15 4.93
N HIS A 275 -9.15 7.37 4.05
CA HIS A 275 -8.94 7.19 2.61
C HIS A 275 -7.90 8.17 2.08
N PHE A 276 -7.25 7.78 0.99
CA PHE A 276 -6.29 8.61 0.28
C PHE A 276 -6.52 8.49 -1.22
N GLY A 277 -5.96 9.43 -1.98
CA GLY A 277 -5.98 9.35 -3.43
C GLY A 277 -5.66 10.67 -4.06
N LEU A 278 -6.41 11.02 -5.10
CA LEU A 278 -6.15 12.17 -5.96
C LEU A 278 -7.20 13.25 -5.75
N MET A 279 -6.81 14.51 -5.93
CA MET A 279 -7.73 15.63 -5.90
C MET A 279 -7.46 16.69 -6.96
N THR A 280 -8.53 17.30 -7.46
CA THR A 280 -8.51 18.51 -8.27
C THR A 280 -9.44 19.55 -7.67
N ARG A 281 -8.99 20.80 -7.65
CA ARG A 281 -9.77 21.96 -7.21
C ARG A 281 -9.62 23.12 -8.20
N ASP A 282 -10.70 23.87 -8.39
CA ASP A 282 -10.75 25.13 -9.15
C ASP A 282 -10.20 25.05 -10.60
N GLY A 283 -10.18 23.87 -11.21
CA GLY A 283 -9.67 23.62 -12.56
C GLY A 283 -9.72 22.14 -12.94
N ALA A 284 -8.80 21.72 -13.82
CA ALA A 284 -8.63 20.31 -14.21
C ALA A 284 -7.19 19.87 -13.90
N SER A 285 -7.02 18.61 -13.50
CA SER A 285 -5.71 17.97 -13.36
C SER A 285 -5.71 16.60 -14.02
N SER A 286 -4.56 16.17 -14.50
CA SER A 286 -4.32 14.80 -14.96
C SER A 286 -3.19 14.17 -14.15
N PHE A 287 -3.37 12.89 -13.82
CA PHE A 287 -2.42 12.09 -13.06
C PHE A 287 -1.99 10.89 -13.89
N ALA A 288 -0.71 10.55 -13.87
CA ALA A 288 -0.17 9.35 -14.50
C ALA A 288 0.86 8.69 -13.58
N ASN A 289 1.07 7.37 -13.73
CA ASN A 289 2.03 6.57 -12.95
C ASN A 289 1.89 6.84 -11.45
N VAL A 290 0.70 6.65 -10.91
CA VAL A 290 0.46 6.86 -9.49
C VAL A 290 0.96 5.64 -8.74
N SER A 291 1.99 5.80 -7.92
CA SER A 291 2.49 4.72 -7.08
C SER A 291 2.19 4.95 -5.61
N VAL A 292 1.84 3.87 -4.93
CA VAL A 292 1.59 3.83 -3.49
C VAL A 292 2.49 2.78 -2.88
N SER A 293 3.26 3.15 -1.86
CA SER A 293 4.11 2.20 -1.14
C SER A 293 4.10 2.40 0.36
N THR A 294 4.33 1.32 1.11
CA THR A 294 4.42 1.36 2.57
C THR A 294 5.49 0.42 3.11
N ASP A 295 6.01 0.71 4.30
CA ASP A 295 6.88 -0.19 5.06
C ASP A 295 6.12 -0.93 6.18
N ASP A 296 4.78 -0.93 6.12
CA ASP A 296 3.95 -1.54 7.15
C ASP A 296 4.09 -3.07 7.15
N PRO A 297 4.55 -3.66 8.26
CA PRO A 297 4.68 -5.11 8.39
C PRO A 297 3.36 -5.87 8.21
N ALA A 298 2.19 -5.22 8.29
CA ALA A 298 0.92 -5.86 7.98
C ALA A 298 0.81 -6.35 6.53
N PHE A 299 1.59 -5.74 5.61
CA PHE A 299 1.71 -6.15 4.21
C PHE A 299 3.00 -6.93 3.93
N HIS A 300 3.80 -7.23 4.96
CA HIS A 300 4.87 -8.20 4.79
C HIS A 300 4.20 -9.55 4.54
N ALA A 301 4.31 -10.03 3.31
CA ALA A 301 4.40 -11.46 3.11
C ALA A 301 5.60 -11.92 3.97
N ASP A 302 5.39 -12.82 4.94
CA ASP A 302 6.48 -13.26 5.82
C ASP A 302 7.65 -13.75 4.96
N ALA A 303 8.86 -13.86 5.53
CA ALA A 303 10.02 -14.40 4.80
C ALA A 303 9.82 -15.83 4.23
N ASP A 304 8.69 -16.48 4.57
CA ASP A 304 8.24 -17.77 4.08
C ASP A 304 7.30 -17.68 2.86
N VAL A 305 6.81 -16.49 2.48
CA VAL A 305 6.10 -16.27 1.23
C VAL A 305 7.13 -16.01 0.12
N PRO A 306 7.17 -16.84 -0.94
CA PRO A 306 8.11 -16.65 -2.03
C PRO A 306 7.98 -15.25 -2.66
N ALA A 307 9.11 -14.66 -3.08
CA ALA A 307 9.11 -13.32 -3.69
C ALA A 307 8.41 -13.26 -5.06
N ASP A 308 8.13 -14.43 -5.64
CA ASP A 308 7.37 -14.66 -6.87
C ASP A 308 5.91 -15.06 -6.60
N ALA A 309 5.44 -14.93 -5.37
CA ALA A 309 4.07 -15.27 -5.01
C ALA A 309 3.10 -14.11 -5.26
N ASP A 310 1.94 -14.41 -5.84
CA ASP A 310 0.84 -13.48 -5.98
C ASP A 310 -0.07 -13.58 -4.75
N ALA A 311 -0.43 -12.45 -4.14
CA ALA A 311 -1.09 -12.44 -2.84
C ALA A 311 -2.35 -11.56 -2.83
N LEU A 312 -3.45 -12.12 -2.32
CA LEU A 312 -4.69 -11.39 -2.07
C LEU A 312 -4.78 -10.97 -0.61
N LEU A 313 -5.13 -9.71 -0.38
CA LEU A 313 -5.20 -9.09 0.95
C LEU A 313 -6.65 -8.77 1.36
N ALA A 314 -6.90 -8.72 2.66
CA ALA A 314 -8.05 -8.02 3.20
C ALA A 314 -7.79 -6.50 3.13
N GLU A 315 -8.81 -5.71 2.74
CA GLU A 315 -8.65 -4.24 2.65
C GLU A 315 -8.39 -3.57 4.00
N THR A 316 -8.92 -4.14 5.08
CA THR A 316 -8.83 -3.60 6.43
C THR A 316 -8.64 -4.73 7.45
N SER A 317 -8.28 -4.42 8.70
CA SER A 317 -8.25 -5.42 9.77
C SER A 317 -9.64 -5.65 10.36
N ALA A 318 -9.94 -6.90 10.71
CA ALA A 318 -11.21 -7.26 11.37
C ALA A 318 -11.41 -6.50 12.70
N SER A 319 -12.59 -5.91 12.89
CA SER A 319 -12.94 -5.16 14.11
C SER A 319 -13.93 -5.91 15.00
N GLY A 320 -13.41 -6.54 16.08
CA GLY A 320 -14.21 -7.12 17.18
C GLY A 320 -14.08 -8.63 17.35
N PRO A 321 -14.63 -9.20 18.45
CA PRO A 321 -14.64 -10.65 18.67
C PRO A 321 -15.64 -11.28 17.70
N GLN A 322 -15.10 -11.84 16.63
CA GLN A 322 -15.86 -12.54 15.60
C GLN A 322 -16.56 -13.75 16.23
N GLY A 323 -17.85 -13.92 15.92
CA GLY A 323 -18.57 -15.13 16.27
C GLY A 323 -17.84 -16.35 15.71
N LYS A 324 -17.96 -17.51 16.37
CA LYS A 324 -17.25 -18.76 16.03
C LYS A 324 -17.26 -18.97 14.50
N ALA A 325 -16.12 -18.71 13.85
CA ALA A 325 -16.00 -18.80 12.40
C ALA A 325 -16.26 -20.26 11.97
N ALA A 326 -16.83 -20.44 10.77
CA ALA A 326 -16.84 -21.75 10.16
C ALA A 326 -15.38 -22.14 9.92
N LEU A 327 -14.98 -23.31 10.39
CA LEU A 327 -13.63 -23.82 10.10
C LEU A 327 -13.55 -24.08 8.60
N LEU A 328 -12.54 -23.52 7.96
CA LEU A 328 -12.19 -23.89 6.60
C LEU A 328 -11.71 -25.34 6.61
N THR A 329 -12.22 -26.15 5.69
CA THR A 329 -11.90 -27.58 5.58
C THR A 329 -11.69 -27.90 4.12
N GLU A 330 -10.82 -28.87 3.82
CA GLU A 330 -10.57 -29.35 2.45
C GLU A 330 -11.86 -29.70 1.69
N GLU A 331 -12.87 -30.30 2.35
CA GLU A 331 -14.16 -30.64 1.74
C GLU A 331 -14.91 -29.38 1.24
N ASN A 332 -15.07 -28.38 2.10
CA ASN A 332 -15.72 -27.12 1.75
C ASN A 332 -14.91 -26.33 0.72
N VAL A 333 -13.58 -26.38 0.76
CA VAL A 333 -12.71 -25.74 -0.25
C VAL A 333 -12.95 -26.40 -1.61
N GLY A 334 -12.96 -27.73 -1.70
CA GLY A 334 -13.20 -28.44 -2.95
C GLY A 334 -14.56 -28.09 -3.58
N LEU A 335 -15.62 -28.01 -2.79
CA LEU A 335 -16.96 -27.62 -3.29
C LEU A 335 -16.99 -26.21 -3.89
N VAL A 336 -16.29 -25.26 -3.28
CA VAL A 336 -16.25 -23.88 -3.76
C VAL A 336 -15.25 -23.73 -4.92
N LEU A 337 -14.17 -24.51 -4.92
CA LEU A 337 -13.20 -24.58 -6.00
C LEU A 337 -13.83 -25.07 -7.31
N ASP A 338 -14.65 -26.13 -7.26
CA ASP A 338 -15.38 -26.64 -8.43
C ASP A 338 -16.27 -25.54 -9.05
N GLU A 339 -17.01 -24.79 -8.22
CA GLU A 339 -17.82 -23.66 -8.71
C GLU A 339 -16.94 -22.53 -9.25
N ALA A 340 -15.81 -22.22 -8.61
CA ALA A 340 -14.89 -21.19 -9.08
C ALA A 340 -14.37 -21.53 -10.50
N ILE A 341 -13.97 -22.79 -10.72
CA ILE A 341 -13.52 -23.30 -12.02
C ILE A 341 -14.66 -23.24 -13.06
N ASP A 342 -15.87 -23.68 -12.69
CA ASP A 342 -17.03 -23.64 -13.60
C ASP A 342 -17.37 -22.21 -14.01
N ARG A 343 -17.38 -21.26 -13.06
CA ARG A 343 -17.62 -19.84 -13.35
C ARG A 343 -16.55 -19.24 -14.23
N LEU A 344 -15.28 -19.45 -13.88
CA LEU A 344 -14.15 -18.90 -14.62
C LEU A 344 -14.11 -19.48 -16.04
N GLY A 345 -14.37 -20.78 -16.19
CA GLY A 345 -14.44 -21.48 -17.46
C GLY A 345 -15.48 -20.89 -18.42
N VAL A 346 -16.67 -20.56 -17.90
CA VAL A 346 -17.72 -19.91 -18.69
C VAL A 346 -17.38 -18.46 -19.00
N GLN A 347 -16.85 -17.72 -18.02
CA GLN A 347 -16.62 -16.28 -18.15
C GLN A 347 -15.47 -15.95 -19.11
N LEU A 348 -14.39 -16.72 -19.06
CA LEU A 348 -13.20 -16.50 -19.88
C LEU A 348 -13.15 -17.37 -21.14
N ASP A 349 -14.21 -18.16 -21.41
CA ASP A 349 -14.28 -19.11 -22.53
C ASP A 349 -13.07 -20.06 -22.55
N LEU A 350 -12.73 -20.62 -21.38
CA LEU A 350 -11.54 -21.46 -21.21
C LEU A 350 -11.68 -22.80 -21.95
N ASP A 351 -10.59 -23.27 -22.54
CA ASP A 351 -10.56 -24.59 -23.14
C ASP A 351 -10.50 -25.70 -22.07
N GLN A 352 -10.87 -26.92 -22.47
CA GLN A 352 -10.91 -28.06 -21.55
C GLN A 352 -9.52 -28.36 -20.95
N ALA A 353 -8.44 -28.11 -21.70
CA ALA A 353 -7.09 -28.35 -21.19
C ALA A 353 -6.74 -27.38 -20.05
N THR A 354 -7.22 -26.14 -20.10
CA THR A 354 -7.05 -25.15 -19.05
C THR A 354 -7.91 -25.50 -17.84
N ILE A 355 -9.17 -25.90 -18.06
CA ILE A 355 -10.08 -26.36 -16.99
C ILE A 355 -9.48 -27.57 -16.25
N ASP A 356 -8.94 -28.54 -16.99
CA ASP A 356 -8.27 -29.71 -16.41
C ASP A 356 -7.05 -29.30 -15.56
N ARG A 357 -6.25 -28.32 -16.03
CA ARG A 357 -5.12 -27.77 -15.26
C ARG A 357 -5.56 -27.10 -13.96
N LEU A 358 -6.63 -26.30 -14.01
CA LEU A 358 -7.17 -25.63 -12.81
C LEU A 358 -7.68 -26.64 -11.78
N SER A 359 -8.22 -27.77 -12.25
CA SER A 359 -8.74 -28.84 -11.39
C SER A 359 -7.62 -29.67 -10.72
N GLU A 360 -6.38 -29.53 -11.18
CA GLU A 360 -5.19 -30.20 -10.63
C GLU A 360 -4.40 -29.33 -9.63
N VAL A 361 -4.81 -28.07 -9.44
CA VAL A 361 -4.13 -27.14 -8.52
C VAL A 361 -4.25 -27.65 -7.09
N ASP A 362 -3.11 -27.69 -6.38
CA ASP A 362 -3.09 -28.00 -4.95
C ASP A 362 -3.53 -26.78 -4.15
N VAL A 363 -4.52 -26.97 -3.27
CA VAL A 363 -5.02 -25.90 -2.40
C VAL A 363 -4.82 -26.31 -0.95
N GLN A 364 -3.99 -25.55 -0.25
CA GLN A 364 -3.60 -25.81 1.14
C GLN A 364 -4.17 -24.74 2.07
N ILE A 365 -4.55 -25.15 3.27
CA ILE A 365 -5.01 -24.24 4.33
C ILE A 365 -3.85 -24.03 5.30
N VAL A 366 -3.40 -22.79 5.44
CA VAL A 366 -2.29 -22.40 6.31
C VAL A 366 -2.65 -21.16 7.12
N ASP A 367 -1.91 -20.91 8.20
CA ASP A 367 -2.07 -19.70 9.02
C ASP A 367 -1.22 -18.59 8.39
N LEU A 368 -1.86 -17.72 7.59
CA LEU A 368 -1.17 -16.63 6.90
C LEU A 368 -1.14 -15.38 7.79
N PRO A 369 -0.02 -14.65 7.84
CA PRO A 369 0.09 -13.49 8.71
C PRO A 369 -0.66 -12.27 8.15
N GLY A 370 -1.02 -11.37 9.07
CA GLY A 370 -1.43 -10.01 8.73
C GLY A 370 -2.77 -9.95 8.02
N LEU A 371 -2.78 -9.35 6.83
CA LEU A 371 -3.97 -9.17 6.00
C LEU A 371 -4.11 -10.21 4.89
N LEU A 372 -3.18 -11.16 4.77
CA LEU A 372 -3.22 -12.16 3.71
C LEU A 372 -4.49 -13.03 3.82
N LEU A 373 -5.26 -13.08 2.74
CA LEU A 373 -6.36 -14.02 2.56
C LEU A 373 -5.87 -15.28 1.85
N SER A 374 -4.94 -15.11 0.92
CA SER A 374 -4.38 -16.18 0.13
C SER A 374 -3.09 -15.76 -0.56
N VAL A 375 -2.34 -16.78 -0.98
CA VAL A 375 -1.11 -16.66 -1.75
C VAL A 375 -1.10 -17.75 -2.82
N GLU A 376 -0.90 -17.39 -4.08
CA GLU A 376 -0.57 -18.30 -5.18
C GLU A 376 0.94 -18.36 -5.39
N THR A 377 1.44 -19.57 -5.63
CA THR A 377 2.84 -19.82 -5.99
C THR A 377 2.90 -20.94 -7.03
N ALA A 378 4.09 -21.20 -7.57
CA ALA A 378 4.34 -22.37 -8.41
C ALA A 378 3.98 -23.72 -7.77
N ASP A 379 3.88 -23.81 -6.43
CA ASP A 379 3.54 -25.02 -5.69
C ASP A 379 2.03 -25.16 -5.43
N GLY A 380 1.21 -24.14 -5.73
CA GLY A 380 -0.24 -24.16 -5.53
C GLY A 380 -0.76 -22.93 -4.79
N ILE A 381 -2.03 -23.00 -4.36
CA ILE A 381 -2.75 -21.94 -3.67
C ILE A 381 -2.74 -22.22 -2.17
N PHE A 382 -2.36 -21.22 -1.38
CA PHE A 382 -2.39 -21.24 0.07
C PHE A 382 -3.48 -20.30 0.57
N LEU A 383 -4.49 -20.83 1.26
CA LEU A 383 -5.58 -20.06 1.84
C LEU A 383 -5.34 -19.84 3.33
N ASP A 384 -5.65 -18.65 3.81
CA ASP A 384 -5.58 -18.35 5.23
C ASP A 384 -6.63 -19.12 6.04
N VAL A 385 -6.27 -19.55 7.24
CA VAL A 385 -7.12 -20.36 8.11
C VAL A 385 -8.30 -19.56 8.68
N ASP A 386 -8.12 -18.26 8.92
CA ASP A 386 -9.12 -17.41 9.57
C ASP A 386 -9.54 -16.15 8.77
N ALA A 387 -9.06 -16.03 7.53
CA ALA A 387 -9.35 -14.96 6.59
C ALA A 387 -8.96 -13.58 7.12
N ALA A 388 -7.71 -13.43 7.56
CA ALA A 388 -7.19 -12.23 8.23
C ALA A 388 -8.06 -11.81 9.44
N GLY A 389 -8.57 -12.80 10.16
CA GLY A 389 -9.49 -12.63 11.28
C GLY A 389 -10.93 -12.24 10.90
N TYR A 390 -11.34 -12.23 9.63
CA TYR A 390 -12.74 -11.99 9.24
C TYR A 390 -13.62 -13.25 9.31
N GLY A 391 -13.01 -14.42 9.24
CA GLY A 391 -13.68 -15.68 9.00
C GLY A 391 -14.22 -15.81 7.57
N TRP A 392 -14.27 -17.05 7.10
CA TRP A 392 -14.76 -17.37 5.77
C TRP A 392 -16.29 -17.40 5.70
N PHE A 393 -16.85 -16.76 4.67
CA PHE A 393 -18.14 -17.11 4.12
C PHE A 393 -17.94 -18.28 3.15
N ILE A 394 -18.46 -19.44 3.57
CA ILE A 394 -18.48 -20.67 2.79
C ILE A 394 -19.91 -20.85 2.33
N ASP A 395 -20.13 -20.65 1.03
CA ASP A 395 -21.44 -20.74 0.43
C ASP A 395 -21.84 -22.21 0.23
N SER A 396 -23.00 -22.61 0.76
CA SER A 396 -23.55 -23.96 0.55
C SER A 396 -24.22 -24.14 -0.80
N THR A 397 -24.50 -23.03 -1.48
CA THR A 397 -25.19 -22.93 -2.76
C THR A 397 -24.40 -21.98 -3.68
N PRO A 398 -23.10 -22.25 -3.92
CA PRO A 398 -22.18 -21.27 -4.48
C PRO A 398 -22.55 -20.81 -5.89
N GLY A 399 -23.45 -21.50 -6.60
CA GLY A 399 -23.94 -21.10 -7.93
C GLY A 399 -25.19 -20.18 -7.96
N ASP A 400 -25.78 -19.78 -6.82
CA ASP A 400 -27.03 -19.00 -6.82
C ASP A 400 -26.91 -17.51 -6.43
N ASP A 401 -25.77 -17.07 -5.89
CA ASP A 401 -25.44 -15.70 -5.47
C ASP A 401 -26.45 -15.04 -4.51
N THR A 402 -27.32 -15.81 -3.84
CA THR A 402 -28.47 -15.25 -3.13
C THR A 402 -28.11 -14.43 -1.89
N GLU A 403 -26.88 -14.51 -1.41
CA GLU A 403 -26.30 -13.82 -0.27
C GLU A 403 -25.88 -12.37 -0.59
N PHE A 404 -25.67 -12.05 -1.88
CA PHE A 404 -25.15 -10.77 -2.35
C PHE A 404 -26.23 -10.00 -3.13
N ARG A 405 -27.18 -9.40 -2.40
CA ARG A 405 -28.39 -8.79 -2.98
C ARG A 405 -28.27 -7.29 -3.26
N GLN A 406 -27.24 -6.62 -2.75
CA GLN A 406 -27.03 -5.20 -3.01
C GLN A 406 -26.07 -5.02 -4.18
N HIS A 407 -26.60 -4.91 -5.40
CA HIS A 407 -25.79 -4.66 -6.58
C HIS A 407 -25.25 -3.23 -6.59
N LEU A 408 -23.92 -3.13 -6.69
CA LEU A 408 -23.16 -1.91 -6.87
C LEU A 408 -22.67 -1.84 -8.33
N ARG A 409 -21.90 -0.80 -8.66
CA ARG A 409 -21.34 -0.63 -10.01
C ARG A 409 -20.25 -1.68 -10.30
N ASP A 410 -19.56 -2.11 -9.26
CA ASP A 410 -18.30 -2.85 -9.23
C ASP A 410 -18.42 -4.20 -8.51
N GLY A 411 -19.63 -4.57 -8.08
CA GLY A 411 -19.86 -5.85 -7.42
C GLY A 411 -21.24 -5.96 -6.82
N ALA A 412 -21.37 -6.88 -5.88
CA ALA A 412 -22.52 -7.03 -5.03
C ALA A 412 -22.10 -7.16 -3.56
N GLU A 413 -22.85 -6.50 -2.68
CA GLU A 413 -22.64 -6.53 -1.24
C GLU A 413 -23.68 -7.41 -0.53
N ALA A 414 -23.20 -8.06 0.53
CA ALA A 414 -24.01 -8.77 1.48
C ALA A 414 -24.78 -7.77 2.37
N THR A 415 -26.10 -7.94 2.48
CA THR A 415 -26.90 -7.16 3.45
C THR A 415 -26.59 -7.58 4.89
N PRO A 416 -26.84 -6.76 5.94
CA PRO A 416 -26.64 -7.15 7.34
C PRO A 416 -27.38 -8.43 7.79
N SER A 417 -28.41 -8.85 7.07
CA SER A 417 -29.14 -10.11 7.31
C SER A 417 -28.54 -11.32 6.59
N SER A 418 -27.59 -11.11 5.70
CA SER A 418 -26.94 -12.15 4.90
C SER A 418 -25.89 -12.88 5.73
N PRO A 419 -25.76 -14.21 5.59
CA PRO A 419 -24.67 -14.98 6.19
C PRO A 419 -23.26 -14.55 5.76
N ALA A 420 -23.14 -13.90 4.58
CA ALA A 420 -21.89 -13.37 4.05
C ALA A 420 -21.49 -12.01 4.66
N PHE A 421 -22.38 -11.35 5.40
CA PHE A 421 -22.12 -10.01 5.93
C PHE A 421 -20.92 -10.01 6.89
N GLY A 422 -19.91 -9.18 6.58
CA GLY A 422 -18.72 -9.00 7.41
C GLY A 422 -17.73 -10.17 7.39
N LYS A 423 -17.84 -11.10 6.43
CA LYS A 423 -16.94 -12.24 6.23
C LYS A 423 -16.24 -12.18 4.87
N MET A 424 -15.12 -12.87 4.71
CA MET A 424 -14.45 -12.97 3.41
C MET A 424 -15.09 -14.05 2.55
N ASP A 425 -15.40 -13.73 1.29
CA ASP A 425 -16.07 -14.65 0.37
C ASP A 425 -15.07 -15.64 -0.24
N LEU A 426 -15.15 -16.92 0.14
CA LEU A 426 -14.23 -17.95 -0.32
C LEU A 426 -14.28 -18.14 -1.86
N LEU A 427 -15.47 -18.00 -2.45
CA LEU A 427 -15.63 -18.13 -3.90
C LEU A 427 -14.85 -17.03 -4.63
N THR A 428 -14.99 -15.78 -4.18
CA THR A 428 -14.23 -14.66 -4.73
C THR A 428 -12.73 -14.89 -4.64
N VAL A 429 -12.24 -15.32 -3.46
CA VAL A 429 -10.81 -15.59 -3.26
C VAL A 429 -10.32 -16.71 -4.19
N LEU A 430 -11.01 -17.85 -4.27
CA LEU A 430 -10.59 -18.93 -5.14
C LEU A 430 -10.62 -18.55 -6.63
N MET A 431 -11.60 -17.75 -7.06
CA MET A 431 -11.61 -17.24 -8.44
C MET A 431 -10.42 -16.33 -8.72
N HIS A 432 -10.04 -15.47 -7.77
CA HIS A 432 -8.86 -14.61 -7.86
C HIS A 432 -7.58 -15.44 -8.06
N GLU A 433 -7.34 -16.40 -7.17
CA GLU A 433 -6.13 -17.23 -7.22
C GLU A 433 -6.06 -18.10 -8.49
N LEU A 434 -7.20 -18.63 -8.96
CA LEU A 434 -7.25 -19.35 -10.23
C LEU A 434 -6.94 -18.45 -11.43
N GLY A 435 -7.20 -17.15 -11.34
CA GLY A 435 -6.76 -16.15 -12.32
C GLY A 435 -5.23 -16.08 -12.42
N HIS A 436 -4.53 -16.05 -11.29
CA HIS A 436 -3.05 -16.11 -11.25
C HIS A 436 -2.51 -17.41 -11.85
N VAL A 437 -3.14 -18.56 -11.55
CA VAL A 437 -2.74 -19.87 -12.13
C VAL A 437 -2.78 -19.88 -13.67
N ILE A 438 -3.67 -19.09 -14.28
CA ILE A 438 -3.78 -18.94 -15.74
C ILE A 438 -3.05 -17.71 -16.30
N GLY A 439 -2.34 -16.97 -15.44
CA GLY A 439 -1.45 -15.85 -15.80
C GLY A 439 -2.17 -14.52 -15.97
N ILE A 440 -3.30 -14.31 -15.30
CA ILE A 440 -3.94 -13.00 -15.20
C ILE A 440 -3.32 -12.30 -13.99
N GLU A 441 -2.76 -11.11 -14.19
CA GLU A 441 -2.18 -10.30 -13.11
C GLU A 441 -3.27 -9.57 -12.32
N HIS A 442 -2.93 -9.00 -11.16
CA HIS A 442 -3.86 -8.20 -10.37
C HIS A 442 -4.47 -7.04 -11.17
N ASP A 443 -5.78 -6.83 -10.99
CA ASP A 443 -6.58 -5.74 -11.55
C ASP A 443 -7.63 -5.35 -10.50
N SER A 444 -7.80 -4.07 -10.19
CA SER A 444 -8.73 -3.69 -9.11
C SER A 444 -10.22 -3.78 -9.48
N ALA A 445 -10.55 -3.76 -10.77
CA ALA A 445 -11.89 -3.43 -11.23
C ALA A 445 -12.81 -4.65 -11.23
N ASP A 446 -12.24 -5.84 -11.06
CA ASP A 446 -12.94 -7.11 -11.11
C ASP A 446 -12.51 -8.06 -9.98
N PHE A 447 -12.56 -9.36 -10.25
CA PHE A 447 -12.20 -10.42 -9.33
C PHE A 447 -10.69 -10.50 -9.04
N MET A 448 -9.83 -9.88 -9.85
CA MET A 448 -8.36 -9.89 -9.70
C MET A 448 -7.81 -8.80 -8.78
N ARG A 449 -8.64 -8.17 -7.95
CA ARG A 449 -8.24 -7.05 -7.09
C ARG A 449 -7.22 -7.45 -6.04
N LEU A 450 -6.22 -6.60 -5.81
CA LEU A 450 -5.18 -6.82 -4.80
C LEU A 450 -5.72 -6.94 -3.37
N ALA A 451 -6.84 -6.27 -3.07
CA ALA A 451 -7.45 -6.30 -1.75
C ALA A 451 -8.97 -6.47 -1.84
N LEU A 452 -9.53 -7.25 -0.92
CA LEU A 452 -10.95 -7.59 -0.86
C LEU A 452 -11.61 -7.01 0.40
N SER A 453 -12.73 -6.32 0.24
CA SER A 453 -13.61 -5.93 1.35
C SER A 453 -14.41 -7.14 1.88
N SER A 454 -14.66 -7.18 3.18
CA SER A 454 -15.54 -8.21 3.75
C SER A 454 -16.99 -8.07 3.27
N GLY A 455 -17.64 -9.19 2.93
CA GLY A 455 -19.03 -9.24 2.50
C GLY A 455 -19.26 -8.68 1.09
N PHE A 456 -18.20 -8.55 0.30
CA PHE A 456 -18.23 -8.03 -1.07
C PHE A 456 -17.88 -9.14 -2.06
N ARG A 457 -18.60 -9.18 -3.19
CA ARG A 457 -18.29 -10.04 -4.35
C ARG A 457 -18.12 -9.15 -5.58
N PRO A 458 -16.93 -9.05 -6.19
CA PRO A 458 -16.68 -8.24 -7.37
C PRO A 458 -17.51 -8.63 -8.58
N VAL A 459 -17.77 -7.68 -9.49
CA VAL A 459 -18.23 -8.03 -10.84
C VAL A 459 -17.08 -8.63 -11.64
N TYR A 460 -17.44 -9.43 -12.63
CA TYR A 460 -16.54 -9.94 -13.66
C TYR A 460 -16.52 -8.91 -14.80
N GLY A 461 -15.33 -8.46 -15.21
CA GLY A 461 -15.14 -7.42 -16.22
C GLY A 461 -15.77 -7.70 -17.59
#